data_AF-A0A0G1CEA3-F1
#
_entry.id   AF-A0A0G1CEA3-F1
#
_cell.length_a   1.000
_cell.length_b   1.000
_cell.length_c   1.000
_cell.angle_alpha   90.00
_cell.angle_beta   90.00
_cell.angle_gamma   90.00
#
_symmetry.space_group_name_H-M   'P 1'
#
loop_
_entity.id
_entity.type
_entity.pdbx_description
1 polymer ?
#
loop_
_entity_poly.entity_id
_entity_poly.type
_entity_poly.pdbx_seq_one_letter_code
_entity_poly.pdbx_strand_id
1 'polypeptide(L)' 'MKNKFKTLIRKIKRMGFKIKEEPEINDPVCGMELADDFISSEYRGIKYYFCSENCKTEFESNPNKFIS' A
#
# COMPACT_ATOMS: atom_id res chain seq x y z
N MET A 1 15.41 16.79 -6.19
CA MET A 1 15.19 15.73 -7.20
C MET A 1 13.75 15.15 -7.17
N LYS A 2 12.70 16.00 -7.17
CA LYS A 2 11.28 15.56 -7.12
C LYS A 2 10.52 15.78 -8.46
N ASN A 3 11.20 16.29 -9.48
CA ASN A 3 10.55 16.83 -10.68
C ASN A 3 10.44 15.81 -11.84
N LYS A 4 11.44 14.92 -12.02
CA LYS A 4 11.46 13.99 -13.16
C LYS A 4 10.39 12.89 -13.05
N PHE A 5 10.11 12.43 -11.83
CA PHE A 5 9.09 11.43 -11.56
C PHE A 5 7.70 11.97 -11.88
N LYS A 6 7.33 13.16 -11.38
CA LYS A 6 6.04 13.81 -11.70
C LYS A 6 5.83 14.00 -13.21
N THR A 7 6.86 14.40 -13.95
CA THR A 7 6.78 14.54 -15.42
C THR A 7 6.59 13.20 -16.12
N LEU A 8 7.25 12.13 -15.64
CA LEU A 8 7.11 10.78 -16.19
C LEU A 8 5.71 10.22 -15.95
N ILE A 9 5.19 10.33 -14.73
CA ILE A 9 3.81 9.95 -14.38
C ILE A 9 2.80 10.66 -15.29
N ARG A 10 3.00 11.96 -15.54
CA ARG A 10 2.14 12.77 -16.41
C ARG A 10 2.20 12.32 -17.88
N LYS A 11 3.37 11.90 -18.36
CA LYS A 11 3.56 11.36 -19.72
C LYS A 11 2.88 9.99 -19.87
N ILE A 12 3.02 9.11 -18.88
CA ILE A 12 2.44 7.77 -18.86
C ILE A 12 0.89 7.85 -18.78
N LYS A 13 0.32 8.72 -17.93
CA LYS A 13 -1.13 8.99 -17.89
C LYS A 13 -1.67 9.46 -19.26
N ARG A 14 -0.92 10.32 -19.98
CA ARG A 14 -1.27 10.75 -21.36
C ARG A 14 -1.22 9.63 -22.40
N MET A 15 -0.40 8.60 -22.18
CA MET A 15 -0.32 7.41 -23.04
C MET A 15 -1.36 6.34 -22.68
N GLY A 16 -2.31 6.63 -21.79
CA GLY A 16 -3.39 5.71 -21.41
C GLY A 16 -3.00 4.65 -20.38
N PHE A 17 -1.76 4.67 -19.88
CA PHE A 17 -1.34 3.79 -18.79
C PHE A 17 -1.85 4.32 -17.45
N LYS A 18 -2.71 3.54 -16.79
CA LYS A 18 -3.11 3.79 -15.40
C LYS A 18 -1.99 3.35 -14.47
N ILE A 19 -1.43 4.31 -13.76
CA ILE A 19 -0.51 4.05 -12.65
C ILE A 19 -1.39 3.98 -11.41
N LYS A 20 -1.40 2.84 -10.71
CA LYS A 20 -2.03 2.76 -9.39
C LYS A 20 -1.22 3.68 -8.47
N GLU A 21 -1.86 4.73 -7.98
CA GLU A 21 -1.26 5.66 -7.03
C GLU A 21 -0.88 4.88 -5.76
N GLU A 22 0.20 5.35 -5.12
CA GLU A 22 0.84 4.70 -3.97
C GLU A 22 -0.21 4.16 -2.99
N PRO A 23 -0.03 2.93 -2.46
CA PRO A 23 -1.04 2.30 -1.63
C PRO A 23 -1.39 3.27 -0.50
N GLU A 24 -2.69 3.52 -0.28
CA GLU A 24 -3.15 4.23 0.91
C GLU A 24 -2.46 3.57 2.10
N ILE A 25 -1.62 4.36 2.78
CA ILE A 25 -0.69 3.89 3.81
C ILE A 25 -1.49 3.75 5.13
N ASN A 26 -2.59 3.01 5.06
CA ASN A 26 -3.48 2.72 6.16
C ASN A 26 -3.37 1.23 6.49
N ASP A 27 -3.30 0.91 7.77
CA ASP A 27 -3.35 -0.47 8.23
C ASP A 27 -4.73 -1.07 7.88
N PRO A 28 -4.82 -2.16 7.08
CA PRO A 28 -6.09 -2.75 6.68
C PRO A 28 -6.84 -3.44 7.83
N VAL A 29 -6.19 -3.69 8.97
CA VAL A 29 -6.78 -4.31 10.16
C VAL A 29 -7.41 -3.26 11.07
N CYS A 30 -6.64 -2.23 11.44
CA CYS A 30 -7.09 -1.23 12.42
C CYS A 30 -7.50 0.12 11.82
N GLY A 31 -7.17 0.38 10.54
CA GLY A 31 -7.46 1.64 9.85
C GLY A 31 -6.59 2.82 10.30
N MET A 32 -5.54 2.58 11.10
CA MET A 32 -4.62 3.64 11.53
C MET A 32 -3.72 4.08 10.37
N GLU A 33 -3.46 5.39 10.31
CA GLU A 33 -2.36 5.94 9.51
C GLU A 33 -1.05 5.35 10.02
N LEU A 34 -0.22 4.87 9.09
CA LEU A 34 1.08 4.31 9.46
C LEU A 34 2.08 5.43 9.69
N ALA A 35 2.78 5.35 10.83
CA ALA A 35 3.97 6.13 11.08
C ALA A 35 5.16 5.58 10.28
N ASP A 36 6.32 6.23 10.34
CA ASP A 36 7.52 5.81 9.59
C ASP A 36 7.99 4.37 9.91
N ASP A 37 7.66 3.84 11.10
CA ASP A 37 7.96 2.48 11.54
C ASP A 37 6.78 1.51 11.30
N PHE A 38 6.54 1.17 10.03
CA PHE A 38 5.54 0.17 9.65
C PHE A 38 6.15 -1.18 9.31
N ILE A 39 5.33 -2.22 9.43
CA ILE A 39 5.68 -3.59 9.07
C ILE A 39 4.94 -3.94 7.78
N SER A 40 5.58 -4.63 6.84
CA SER A 40 4.93 -5.01 5.58
C SER A 40 4.79 -6.51 5.43
N SER A 41 3.71 -6.97 4.79
CA SER A 41 3.56 -8.34 4.32
C SER A 41 3.04 -8.37 2.89
N GLU A 42 3.36 -9.43 2.15
CA GLU A 42 2.93 -9.59 0.76
C GLU A 42 1.83 -10.66 0.66
N TYR A 43 0.69 -10.28 0.10
CA TYR A 43 -0.42 -11.20 -0.14
C TYR A 43 -0.94 -11.03 -1.56
N ARG A 44 -0.93 -12.13 -2.34
CA ARG A 44 -1.33 -12.16 -3.77
C ARG A 44 -0.58 -11.14 -4.66
N GLY A 45 0.71 -10.93 -4.40
CA GLY A 45 1.53 -9.97 -5.15
C GLY A 45 1.25 -8.50 -4.83
N ILE A 46 0.47 -8.23 -3.77
CA ILE A 46 0.20 -6.89 -3.26
C ILE A 46 0.88 -6.78 -1.90
N LYS A 47 1.66 -5.71 -1.71
CA LYS A 47 2.29 -5.39 -0.43
C LYS A 47 1.30 -4.60 0.43
N TYR A 48 1.01 -5.12 1.61
CA TYR A 48 0.22 -4.50 2.67
C TYR A 48 1.15 -4.04 3.78
N TYR A 49 0.72 -3.01 4.52
CA TYR A 49 1.49 -2.39 5.58
C TYR A 49 0.66 -2.32 6.86
N PHE A 50 1.33 -2.44 8.01
CA PHE A 50 0.71 -2.62 9.32
C PHE A 50 1.41 -1.77 10.37
N CYS A 51 0.64 -1.26 11.33
CA CYS A 51 1.14 -0.42 12.42
C CYS A 51 1.88 -1.23 13.49
N SER A 52 1.68 -2.55 13.51
CA SER A 52 2.27 -3.45 14.50
C SER A 52 2.32 -4.89 13.99
N GLU A 53 3.16 -5.72 14.62
CA GLU A 53 3.27 -7.16 14.31
C GLU A 53 1.94 -7.87 14.59
N ASN A 54 1.16 -7.38 15.56
CA ASN A 54 -0.14 -7.94 15.90
C ASN A 54 -1.15 -7.78 14.75
N CYS A 55 -1.19 -6.59 14.12
CA CYS A 55 -2.05 -6.34 12.96
C CYS A 55 -1.62 -7.18 11.75
N LYS A 56 -0.29 -7.29 11.50
CA LYS A 56 0.22 -8.19 10.46
C LYS A 56 -0.21 -9.64 10.69
N THR A 57 -0.06 -10.15 11.92
CA THR A 57 -0.42 -11.54 12.27
C THR A 57 -1.92 -11.80 12.11
N GLU A 58 -2.76 -10.85 12.51
CA GLU A 58 -4.22 -10.95 12.33
C GLU A 58 -4.59 -10.97 10.85
N PHE A 59 -3.95 -10.11 10.05
CA PHE A 59 -4.13 -10.09 8.60
C PHE A 59 -3.69 -11.40 7.95
N GLU A 60 -2.52 -11.94 8.29
CA GLU A 60 -2.01 -13.20 7.73
C GLU A 60 -2.90 -14.40 8.11
N SER A 61 -3.55 -14.35 9.27
CA SER A 61 -4.47 -15.40 9.72
C SER A 61 -5.76 -15.45 8.91
N ASN A 62 -6.29 -14.28 8.47
CA ASN A 62 -7.49 -14.23 7.65
C ASN A 62 -7.52 -12.99 6.73
N PRO A 63 -6.71 -12.97 5.65
CA PRO A 63 -6.53 -11.77 4.84
C PRO A 63 -7.83 -11.38 4.12
N ASN A 64 -8.61 -12.36 3.64
CA ASN A 64 -9.88 -12.11 2.93
C ASN A 64 -10.91 -11.33 3.77
N LYS A 65 -10.79 -11.32 5.11
CA LYS A 65 -11.63 -10.52 6.00
C LYS A 65 -11.36 -9.01 5.87
N PHE A 66 -10.13 -8.63 5.53
CA PHE A 66 -9.67 -7.24 5.50
C PHE A 66 -9.54 -6.68 4.09
N ILE A 67 -9.37 -7.55 3.09
CA ILE A 67 -9.25 -7.19 1.68
C ILE A 67 -10.43 -7.76 0.89
N SER A 68 -11.49 -6.96 0.82
CA SER A 68 -12.68 -7.23 -0.01
C SER A 68 -12.59 -6.54 -1.37
#